data_AF-A0A351R4R2-F1
#
_entry.id   AF-A0A351R4R2-F1
#
_cell.length_a   1.000
_cell.length_b   1.000
_cell.length_c   1.000
_cell.angle_alpha   90.00
_cell.angle_beta   90.00
_cell.angle_gamma   90.00
#
_symmetry.space_group_name_H-M   'P 1'
#
loop_
_entity.id
_entity.type
_entity.pdbx_description
1 polymer ?
#
loop_
_entity_poly.entity_id
_entity_poly.type
_entity_poly.pdbx_seq_one_letter_code
_entity_poly.pdbx_strand_id
1 'polypeptide(L)'
;MKPKAYHGKTGGAKKKLGTDTTGARIADGKVYYATYPEGGTHMNKMNVYRCDRNGKNNKLLFTQNVDDENGYIIPEEFTAKKIIFAVSSEKLSGSEEDPVIEYVYDCTTEQITKVEK
;
A
#
# COMPACT_ATOMS: atom_id res chain seq x y z
N MET A 1 -38.34 2.25 -11.26
CA MET A 1 -37.67 3.47 -10.73
C MET A 1 -36.34 3.60 -11.44
N LYS A 2 -36.07 4.67 -12.21
CA LYS A 2 -34.77 4.86 -12.88
C LYS A 2 -33.76 5.42 -11.86
N PRO A 3 -32.50 4.95 -11.81
CA PRO A 3 -31.50 5.57 -10.94
C PRO A 3 -31.27 7.01 -11.42
N LYS A 4 -31.44 7.98 -10.52
CA LYS A 4 -31.02 9.36 -10.80
C LYS A 4 -29.50 9.39 -10.79
N ALA A 5 -28.89 9.63 -11.95
CA ALA A 5 -27.46 9.90 -12.05
C ALA A 5 -27.13 11.12 -11.19
N TYR A 6 -26.28 10.92 -10.18
CA TYR A 6 -25.82 12.00 -9.31
C TYR A 6 -24.91 12.93 -10.12
N HIS A 7 -25.46 14.05 -10.59
CA HIS A 7 -24.66 15.13 -11.17
C HIS A 7 -24.06 15.96 -10.03
N GLY A 8 -23.01 15.42 -9.41
CA GLY A 8 -22.20 16.18 -8.46
C GLY A 8 -21.60 17.39 -9.18
N LYS A 9 -21.76 18.60 -8.63
CA LYS A 9 -21.11 19.82 -9.12
C LYS A 9 -19.61 19.57 -9.28
N THR A 10 -19.13 19.52 -10.52
CA THR A 10 -17.70 19.47 -10.87
C THR A 10 -17.09 20.85 -10.63
N GLY A 11 -16.59 21.08 -9.41
CA GLY A 11 -15.99 22.36 -9.00
C GLY A 11 -14.77 22.24 -8.10
N GLY A 12 -14.16 21.06 -7.99
CA GLY A 12 -12.88 20.87 -7.32
C GLY A 12 -11.97 20.07 -8.23
N ALA A 13 -10.73 20.51 -8.44
CA ALA A 13 -9.72 19.73 -9.14
C ALA A 13 -9.66 18.33 -8.51
N LYS A 14 -9.90 17.27 -9.30
CA LYS A 14 -9.69 15.90 -8.85
C LYS A 14 -8.19 15.76 -8.57
N LYS A 15 -7.81 15.72 -7.29
CA LYS A 15 -6.40 15.51 -6.92
C LYS A 15 -6.04 14.06 -7.14
N LYS A 16 -5.00 13.83 -7.93
CA LYS A 16 -4.40 12.51 -8.15
C LYS A 16 -3.65 12.11 -6.88
N LEU A 17 -3.76 10.84 -6.48
CA LEU A 17 -2.79 10.24 -5.56
C LEU A 17 -1.42 10.16 -6.26
N GLY A 18 -0.38 9.63 -5.60
CA GLY A 18 0.93 9.44 -6.24
C GLY A 18 0.81 8.77 -7.61
N THR A 19 1.70 9.11 -8.55
CA THR A 19 1.63 8.66 -9.95
C THR A 19 1.50 7.14 -10.09
N ASP A 20 2.04 6.40 -9.13
CA ASP A 20 2.23 4.94 -9.15
C ASP A 20 1.49 4.27 -7.98
N THR A 21 0.28 4.77 -7.65
CA THR A 21 -0.51 4.27 -6.53
C THR A 21 -1.05 2.86 -6.81
N THR A 22 -0.79 1.94 -5.88
CA THR A 22 -1.26 0.55 -5.91
C THR A 22 -1.92 0.22 -4.57
N GLY A 23 -3.22 -0.06 -4.58
CA GLY A 23 -3.97 -0.21 -3.34
C GLY A 23 -4.20 1.12 -2.61
N ALA A 24 -5.45 1.44 -2.36
CA ALA A 24 -5.84 2.56 -1.52
C ALA A 24 -7.10 2.20 -0.73
N ARG A 25 -7.16 2.60 0.53
CA ARG A 25 -8.33 2.39 1.38
C ARG A 25 -8.60 3.60 2.26
N ILE A 26 -9.87 3.88 2.45
CA ILE A 26 -10.32 4.86 3.44
C ILE A 26 -10.50 4.14 4.77
N ALA A 27 -9.82 4.61 5.80
CA ALA A 27 -9.98 4.16 7.17
C ALA A 27 -9.92 5.37 8.11
N ASP A 28 -10.85 5.43 9.06
CA ASP A 28 -10.94 6.50 10.08
C ASP A 28 -10.79 7.92 9.51
N GLY A 29 -11.52 8.21 8.44
CA GLY A 29 -11.50 9.55 7.82
C GLY A 29 -10.21 9.92 7.07
N LYS A 30 -9.22 9.02 6.98
CA LYS A 30 -7.98 9.19 6.22
C LYS A 30 -7.92 8.23 5.03
N VAL A 31 -7.06 8.54 4.07
CA VAL A 31 -6.72 7.67 2.93
C VAL A 31 -5.35 7.08 3.21
N TYR A 32 -5.26 5.75 3.17
CA TYR A 32 -4.02 5.00 3.21
C TYR A 32 -3.79 4.41 1.83
N TYR A 33 -2.58 4.50 1.31
CA TYR A 33 -2.25 4.00 -0.02
C TYR A 33 -0.79 3.63 -0.14
N ALA A 34 -0.48 2.64 -0.97
CA ALA A 34 0.89 2.31 -1.33
C ALA A 34 1.26 2.85 -2.71
N THR A 35 2.55 3.03 -2.95
CA THR A 35 3.10 3.32 -4.27
C THR A 35 4.34 2.47 -4.50
N TYR A 36 4.51 2.00 -5.73
CA TYR A 36 5.77 1.43 -6.19
C TYR A 36 6.51 2.49 -7.01
N PRO A 37 7.78 2.80 -6.73
CA PRO A 37 8.56 3.70 -7.57
C PRO A 37 8.63 3.24 -9.04
N GLU A 38 9.12 4.11 -9.93
CA GLU A 38 9.36 3.79 -11.34
C GLU A 38 8.13 3.27 -12.10
N GLY A 39 6.94 3.84 -11.82
CA GLY A 39 5.73 3.42 -12.52
C GLY A 39 5.16 2.08 -12.05
N GLY A 40 5.73 1.46 -11.00
CA GLY A 40 5.41 0.09 -10.61
C GLY A 40 6.02 -0.98 -11.51
N THR A 41 7.04 -0.63 -12.30
CA THR A 41 7.81 -1.60 -13.09
C THR A 41 8.57 -2.56 -12.18
N HIS A 42 9.04 -2.07 -11.02
CA HIS A 42 9.71 -2.87 -10.00
C HIS A 42 8.89 -2.82 -8.71
N MET A 43 8.50 -4.00 -8.21
CA MET A 43 7.70 -4.16 -6.99
C MET A 43 8.55 -4.50 -5.75
N ASN A 44 9.87 -4.55 -5.90
CA ASN A 44 10.82 -4.80 -4.81
C ASN A 44 10.96 -3.63 -3.84
N LYS A 45 10.36 -2.46 -4.13
CA LYS A 45 10.31 -1.30 -3.24
C LYS A 45 8.90 -0.73 -3.15
N MET A 46 8.37 -0.63 -1.93
CA MET A 46 7.04 -0.10 -1.66
C MET A 46 7.11 1.05 -0.66
N ASN A 47 6.48 2.18 -0.99
CA ASN A 47 6.23 3.25 -0.03
C ASN A 47 4.76 3.23 0.39
N VAL A 48 4.48 3.42 1.67
CA VAL A 48 3.11 3.52 2.18
C VAL A 48 2.86 4.88 2.80
N TYR A 49 1.75 5.50 2.42
CA TYR A 49 1.39 6.85 2.81
C TYR A 49 0.04 6.91 3.50
N ARG A 50 -0.17 8.00 4.24
CA ARG A 50 -1.47 8.42 4.77
C ARG A 50 -1.71 9.89 4.43
N CYS A 51 -2.90 10.22 3.98
CA CYS A 51 -3.33 11.60 3.76
C CYS A 51 -4.80 11.81 4.16
N ASP A 52 -5.25 13.05 4.18
CA ASP A 52 -6.67 13.37 4.34
C ASP A 52 -7.47 12.92 3.10
N ARG A 53 -8.80 12.75 3.24
CA ARG A 53 -9.68 12.41 2.10
C ARG A 53 -9.61 13.36 0.90
N ASN A 54 -9.09 14.57 1.10
CA ASN A 54 -8.88 15.55 0.04
C ASN A 54 -7.44 15.52 -0.54
N GLY A 55 -6.61 14.54 -0.14
CA GLY A 55 -5.23 14.37 -0.58
C GLY A 55 -4.23 15.34 0.07
N LYS A 56 -4.63 16.16 1.06
CA LYS A 56 -3.71 17.02 1.82
C LYS A 56 -3.05 16.25 2.97
N ASN A 57 -2.04 16.87 3.58
CA ASN A 57 -1.35 16.33 4.76
C ASN A 57 -0.80 14.92 4.52
N ASN A 58 -0.13 14.75 3.37
CA ASN A 58 0.49 13.50 2.99
C ASN A 58 1.68 13.20 3.91
N LYS A 59 1.62 12.09 4.64
CA LYS A 59 2.70 11.57 5.49
C LYS A 59 3.14 10.22 4.93
N LEU A 60 4.44 10.05 4.67
CA LEU A 60 5.06 8.74 4.47
C LEU A 60 5.04 8.01 5.82
N LEU A 61 4.44 6.82 5.86
CA LEU A 61 4.41 5.96 7.04
C LEU A 61 5.67 5.09 7.10
N PHE A 62 5.95 4.35 6.02
CA PHE A 62 7.16 3.54 5.92
C PHE A 62 7.53 3.27 4.45
N THR A 63 8.76 2.82 4.26
CA THR A 63 9.28 2.25 3.01
C THR A 63 9.76 0.84 3.30
N GLN A 64 9.30 -0.12 2.51
CA GLN A 64 9.80 -1.48 2.52
C GLN A 64 10.60 -1.73 1.24
N ASN A 65 11.74 -2.41 1.37
CA ASN A 65 12.53 -2.89 0.23
C ASN A 65 12.76 -4.40 0.37
N VAL A 66 13.02 -5.04 -0.76
CA VAL A 66 13.53 -6.40 -0.88
C VAL A 66 14.82 -6.29 -1.69
N ASP A 67 15.91 -6.83 -1.15
CA ASP A 67 17.23 -6.73 -1.79
C ASP A 67 17.35 -7.62 -3.03
N ASP A 68 16.45 -8.60 -3.16
CA ASP A 68 16.30 -9.46 -4.31
C ASP A 68 15.68 -8.71 -5.50
N GLU A 69 16.35 -8.74 -6.65
CA GLU A 69 15.89 -8.11 -7.89
C GLU A 69 14.57 -8.68 -8.39
N ASN A 70 14.32 -9.97 -8.15
CA ASN A 70 13.07 -10.65 -8.53
C ASN A 70 12.07 -10.70 -7.37
N GLY A 71 12.43 -10.18 -6.20
CA GLY A 71 11.54 -10.05 -5.07
C GLY A 71 10.43 -9.02 -5.29
N TYR A 72 9.33 -9.19 -4.58
CA TYR A 72 8.19 -8.28 -4.65
C TYR A 72 7.54 -8.07 -3.29
N ILE A 73 6.90 -6.90 -3.13
CA ILE A 73 6.15 -6.53 -1.94
C ILE A 73 4.72 -6.23 -2.37
N ILE A 74 3.72 -6.85 -1.76
CA ILE A 74 2.31 -6.62 -2.07
C ILE A 74 1.58 -6.15 -0.81
N PRO A 75 0.92 -4.97 -0.82
CA PRO A 75 0.03 -4.58 0.26
C PRO A 75 -1.25 -5.41 0.19
N GLU A 76 -1.67 -5.97 1.32
CA GLU A 76 -2.87 -6.81 1.40
C GLU A 76 -4.03 -6.11 2.09
N GLU A 77 -3.76 -5.44 3.22
CA GLU A 77 -4.78 -4.78 4.02
C GLU A 77 -4.31 -3.41 4.52
N PHE A 78 -5.20 -2.41 4.43
CA PHE A 78 -5.03 -1.11 5.05
C PHE A 78 -6.16 -0.85 6.04
N THR A 79 -5.81 -0.66 7.31
CA THR A 79 -6.74 -0.20 8.35
C THR A 79 -6.16 1.01 9.08
N ALA A 80 -6.95 1.64 9.94
CA ALA A 80 -6.45 2.73 10.77
C ALA A 80 -5.42 2.26 11.80
N LYS A 81 -5.46 0.97 12.19
CA LYS A 81 -4.62 0.39 13.26
C LYS A 81 -3.38 -0.31 12.73
N LYS A 82 -3.47 -0.96 11.57
CA LYS A 82 -2.40 -1.74 10.98
C LYS A 82 -2.46 -1.78 9.46
N ILE A 83 -1.32 -2.09 8.87
CA ILE A 83 -1.16 -2.35 7.43
C ILE A 83 -0.50 -3.71 7.29
N ILE A 84 -1.11 -4.61 6.52
CA ILE A 84 -0.59 -5.96 6.24
C ILE A 84 -0.02 -5.96 4.83
N PHE A 85 1.17 -6.54 4.67
CA PHE A 85 1.80 -6.71 3.37
C PHE A 85 2.61 -8.00 3.32
N ALA A 86 2.63 -8.62 2.15
CA ALA A 86 3.45 -9.78 1.85
C ALA A 86 4.76 -9.35 1.20
N VAL A 87 5.83 -10.05 1.55
CA VAL A 87 7.16 -9.93 0.95
C VAL A 87 7.54 -11.30 0.41
N SER A 88 7.92 -11.34 -0.85
CA SER A 88 8.48 -12.51 -1.50
C SER A 88 9.86 -12.20 -2.03
N SER A 89 10.76 -13.17 -1.92
CA SER A 89 12.09 -13.21 -2.56
C SER A 89 12.18 -14.49 -3.39
N GLU A 90 13.14 -14.58 -4.31
CA GLU A 90 13.39 -15.80 -5.08
C GLU A 90 13.50 -17.02 -4.19
N LYS A 91 13.06 -18.15 -4.76
CA LYS A 91 13.30 -19.49 -4.24
C LYS A 91 14.69 -19.64 -3.63
N LEU A 92 14.69 -20.02 -2.35
CA LEU A 92 15.84 -20.70 -1.78
C LEU A 92 16.03 -22.01 -2.55
N SER A 93 17.28 -22.34 -2.93
CA SER A 93 17.56 -23.54 -3.72
C SER A 93 16.94 -24.79 -3.07
N GLY A 94 15.99 -25.43 -3.76
CA GLY A 94 15.27 -26.62 -3.28
C GLY A 94 13.84 -26.40 -2.80
N SER A 95 13.27 -25.19 -2.88
CA SER A 95 11.85 -24.97 -2.58
C SER A 95 10.92 -25.18 -3.80
N GLU A 96 9.73 -25.74 -3.57
CA GLU A 96 8.69 -25.87 -4.60
C GLU A 96 7.99 -24.53 -4.89
N GLU A 97 7.93 -23.63 -3.91
CA GLU A 97 7.33 -22.29 -4.01
C GLU A 97 8.30 -21.21 -3.50
N ASP A 98 8.09 -19.96 -3.95
CA ASP A 98 8.80 -18.81 -3.41
C ASP A 98 8.38 -18.58 -1.95
N PRO A 99 9.31 -18.33 -1.02
CA PRO A 99 8.94 -17.98 0.34
C PRO A 99 8.15 -16.67 0.34
N VAL A 100 6.90 -16.71 0.80
CA VAL A 100 6.09 -15.53 1.06
C VAL A 100 5.99 -15.31 2.56
N ILE A 101 6.52 -14.19 3.02
CA ILE A 101 6.52 -13.78 4.42
C ILE A 101 5.55 -12.61 4.58
N GLU A 102 4.60 -12.74 5.50
CA GLU A 102 3.67 -11.67 5.84
C GLU A 102 4.28 -10.77 6.93
N TYR A 103 4.05 -9.47 6.79
CA TYR A 103 4.48 -8.44 7.74
C TYR A 103 3.29 -7.56 8.11
N VAL A 104 3.33 -7.05 9.34
CA VAL A 104 2.35 -6.11 9.85
C VAL A 104 3.06 -4.84 10.29
N TYR A 105 2.68 -3.70 9.72
CA TYR A 105 2.98 -2.39 10.26
C TYR A 105 1.89 -1.97 11.24
N ASP A 106 2.24 -1.72 12.51
CA ASP A 106 1.34 -1.18 13.51
C ASP A 106 1.35 0.37 13.44
N CYS A 107 0.18 0.96 13.17
CA CYS A 107 0.04 2.41 13.01
C CYS A 107 0.16 3.20 14.31
N THR A 108 0.11 2.53 15.46
CA THR A 108 0.22 3.13 16.80
C THR A 108 1.67 3.19 17.24
N THR A 109 2.40 2.08 17.10
CA THR A 109 3.82 2.01 17.49
C THR A 109 4.76 2.45 16.38
N GLU A 110 4.25 2.56 15.14
CA GLU A 110 5.03 2.82 13.91
C GLU A 110 6.13 1.76 13.69
N GLN A 111 5.88 0.51 14.11
CA GLN A 111 6.80 -0.62 13.95
C GLN A 111 6.29 -1.65 12.95
N ILE A 112 7.23 -2.30 12.27
CA ILE A 112 6.98 -3.45 11.39
C ILE A 112 7.38 -4.72 12.12
N THR A 113 6.51 -5.71 12.14
CA THR A 113 6.78 -7.04 12.67
C THR A 113 6.54 -8.11 11.62
N LYS A 114 7.39 -9.14 11.62
CA LYS A 114 7.20 -10.34 10.81
C LYS A 114 6.11 -11.21 11.47
N VAL A 115 5.20 -11.75 10.67
CA VAL A 115 4.22 -12.74 11.13
C VAL A 115 4.87 -14.11 11.08
N GLU A 116 5.01 -14.75 12.24
CA GLU A 116 5.40 -16.16 12.35
C GLU A 116 4.13 -17.01 12.23
N LYS A 117 4.14 -17.99 11.31
CA LYS A 117 3.06 -18.98 11.13
C LYS A 117 3.41 -20.28 11.84
#